data_AF-A0A1G9EGS6-F1
#
_entry.id   AF-A0A1G9EGS6-F1
#
_cell.length_a   1.000
_cell.length_b   1.000
_cell.length_c   1.000
_cell.angle_alpha   90.00
_cell.angle_beta   90.00
_cell.angle_gamma   90.00
#
_symmetry.space_group_name_H-M   'P 1'
#
loop_
_entity.id
_entity.type
_entity.pdbx_description
1 polymer ?
#
loop_
_entity_poly.entity_id
_entity_poly.type
_entity_poly.pdbx_seq_one_letter_code
_entity_poly.pdbx_strand_id
1 'polypeptide(L)'
;MNKPQITLIQDSFAKIVPIRQQAGEIFYSKLFEIAPEVRPLFKEDVTEQAGKLMTMLGTVVNGLRDLEKIVPIAQKMAVDHVQYGVKTAHYEPVGTALIATLEAGLGDDFTLETREAWVDAYTVLSNVMIDAAEGQGASE
;
A
#
# COMPACT_ATOMS: atom_id res chain seq x y z
N MET A 1 -10.50 10.63 7.15
CA MET A 1 -9.42 10.33 8.12
C MET A 1 -9.20 11.54 9.01
N ASN A 2 -9.06 11.35 10.32
CA ASN A 2 -8.86 12.44 11.28
C ASN A 2 -7.37 12.59 11.70
N LYS A 3 -7.02 13.69 12.37
CA LYS A 3 -5.63 13.97 12.79
C LYS A 3 -5.01 12.85 13.66
N PRO A 4 -5.70 12.30 14.67
CA PRO A 4 -5.19 11.18 15.46
C PRO A 4 -4.84 9.94 14.63
N GLN A 5 -5.72 9.51 13.71
CA GLN A 5 -5.46 8.38 12.82
C GLN A 5 -4.22 8.62 11.96
N ILE A 6 -4.07 9.82 11.39
CA ILE A 6 -2.89 10.18 10.60
C ILE A 6 -1.61 10.08 11.44
N THR A 7 -1.64 10.55 12.69
CA THR A 7 -0.49 10.44 13.60
C THR A 7 -0.15 8.99 13.90
N LEU A 8 -1.13 8.12 14.19
CA LEU A 8 -0.89 6.68 14.41
C LEU A 8 -0.20 6.02 13.21
N ILE A 9 -0.67 6.31 12.00
CA ILE A 9 -0.08 5.78 10.77
C ILE A 9 1.35 6.29 10.60
N GLN A 10 1.60 7.59 10.79
CA GLN A 10 2.92 8.19 10.63
C GLN A 10 3.93 7.66 11.65
N ASP A 11 3.54 7.61 12.93
CA ASP A 11 4.41 7.16 14.01
C ASP A 11 4.72 5.66 13.91
N SER A 12 3.71 4.84 13.57
CA SER A 12 3.92 3.41 13.35
C SER A 12 4.76 3.15 12.09
N PHE A 13 4.52 3.85 10.98
CA PHE A 13 5.33 3.69 9.78
C PHE A 13 6.80 4.07 10.00
N ALA A 14 7.06 5.10 10.81
CA ALA A 14 8.43 5.52 11.14
C ALA A 14 9.25 4.38 11.80
N LYS A 15 8.60 3.46 12.52
CA LYS A 15 9.23 2.26 13.10
C LYS A 15 9.53 1.18 12.06
N ILE A 16 8.81 1.16 10.94
CA ILE A 16 9.05 0.22 9.82
C ILE A 16 10.20 0.71 8.91
N VAL A 17 10.42 2.02 8.78
CA VAL A 17 11.45 2.60 7.89
C VAL A 17 12.86 1.99 8.06
N PRO A 18 13.37 1.73 9.29
CA PRO A 18 14.67 1.07 9.49
C PRO A 18 14.72 -0.35 8.93
N ILE A 19 13.60 -1.06 8.91
CA ILE A 19 13.48 -2.46 8.44
C ILE A 19 12.77 -2.58 7.08
N ARG A 20 12.69 -1.48 6.31
CA ARG A 20 11.91 -1.40 5.06
C ARG A 20 12.20 -2.52 4.05
N GLN A 21 13.44 -3.00 3.97
CA GLN A 21 13.79 -4.09 3.07
C GLN A 21 13.10 -5.39 3.48
N GLN A 22 13.28 -5.78 4.75
CA GLN A 22 12.65 -6.95 5.34
C GLN A 22 11.12 -6.85 5.32
N ALA A 23 10.56 -5.68 5.64
CA ALA A 23 9.12 -5.46 5.57
C ALA A 23 8.58 -5.66 4.13
N GLY A 24 9.28 -5.15 3.12
CA GLY A 24 8.90 -5.36 1.72
C GLY A 24 9.01 -6.83 1.27
N GLU A 25 9.99 -7.58 1.78
CA GLU A 25 10.10 -9.03 1.54
C GLU A 25 8.93 -9.80 2.17
N ILE A 26 8.58 -9.46 3.42
CA ILE A 26 7.40 -10.03 4.10
C ILE A 26 6.14 -9.71 3.29
N PHE A 27 6.00 -8.48 2.79
CA PHE A 27 4.86 -8.08 1.96
C PHE A 27 4.73 -8.96 0.72
N TYR A 28 5.80 -9.13 -0.07
CA TYR A 28 5.70 -9.95 -1.28
C TYR A 28 5.47 -11.43 -0.95
N SER A 29 6.10 -11.95 0.10
CA SER A 29 5.84 -13.30 0.56
C SER A 29 4.36 -13.50 0.91
N LYS A 30 3.75 -12.57 1.65
CA LYS A 30 2.33 -12.63 2.03
C LYS A 30 1.41 -12.43 0.83
N LEU A 31 1.73 -11.49 -0.05
CA LEU A 31 0.95 -11.24 -1.26
C LEU A 31 0.88 -12.49 -2.15
N PHE A 32 2.00 -13.17 -2.37
CA PHE A 32 2.04 -14.38 -3.20
C PHE A 32 1.45 -15.61 -2.51
N GLU A 33 1.39 -15.63 -1.18
CA GLU A 33 0.65 -16.64 -0.41
C GLU A 33 -0.88 -16.44 -0.54
N ILE A 34 -1.34 -15.18 -0.47
CA ILE A 34 -2.77 -14.83 -0.50
C ILE A 34 -3.34 -14.88 -1.93
N ALA A 35 -2.58 -14.35 -2.90
CA ALA A 35 -2.98 -14.22 -4.29
C ALA A 35 -1.86 -14.72 -5.21
N PRO A 36 -1.62 -16.05 -5.30
CA PRO A 36 -0.57 -16.61 -6.14
C PRO A 36 -0.74 -16.24 -7.63
N GLU A 37 -1.97 -15.94 -8.07
CA GLU A 37 -2.28 -15.50 -9.43
C GLU A 37 -1.68 -14.14 -9.81
N VAL A 38 -1.29 -13.30 -8.84
CA VAL A 38 -0.62 -12.03 -9.14
C VAL A 38 0.89 -12.20 -9.37
N ARG A 39 1.47 -13.34 -8.99
CA ARG A 39 2.92 -13.61 -9.12
C ARG A 39 3.49 -13.36 -10.52
N PRO A 40 2.80 -13.71 -11.63
CA PRO A 40 3.28 -13.46 -12.99
C PRO A 40 3.35 -11.97 -13.37
N LEU A 41 2.72 -11.07 -12.61
CA LEU A 41 2.80 -9.61 -12.82
C LEU A 41 4.13 -9.02 -12.32
N PHE A 42 4.90 -9.81 -11.58
CA PHE A 42 6.16 -9.38 -10.96
C PHE A 42 7.35 -10.11 -11.56
N LYS A 43 8.52 -9.47 -11.51
CA LYS A 43 9.78 -10.10 -11.89
C LYS A 43 10.09 -11.28 -10.96
N GLU A 44 10.99 -12.17 -11.39
CA GLU A 44 11.43 -13.29 -10.56
C GLU A 44 12.05 -12.78 -9.24
N ASP A 45 12.94 -11.80 -9.32
CA ASP A 45 13.49 -11.11 -8.16
C ASP A 45 12.71 -9.81 -7.86
N VAL A 46 12.11 -9.77 -6.67
CA VAL A 46 11.36 -8.62 -6.12
C VAL A 46 12.14 -7.86 -5.05
N THR A 47 13.41 -8.21 -4.79
CA THR A 47 14.23 -7.62 -3.71
C THR A 47 14.37 -6.11 -3.86
N GLU A 48 14.69 -5.62 -5.06
CA GLU A 48 14.74 -4.19 -5.33
C GLU A 48 13.35 -3.53 -5.28
N GLN A 49 12.30 -4.28 -5.62
CA GLN A 49 10.94 -3.78 -5.63
C GLN A 49 10.39 -3.64 -4.21
N ALA A 50 10.80 -4.49 -3.28
CA ALA A 50 10.46 -4.43 -1.86
C ALA A 50 10.82 -3.09 -1.23
N GLY A 51 12.05 -2.62 -1.44
CA GLY A 51 12.47 -1.30 -0.97
C GLY A 51 11.73 -0.14 -1.65
N LYS A 52 11.47 -0.26 -2.97
CA LYS A 52 10.71 0.76 -3.74
C LYS A 52 9.27 0.88 -3.26
N LEU A 53 8.61 -0.24 -2.97
CA LEU A 53 7.26 -0.27 -2.42
C LEU A 53 7.20 0.49 -1.09
N MET A 54 8.09 0.17 -0.15
CA MET A 54 8.09 0.85 1.16
C MET A 54 8.43 2.34 1.03
N THR A 55 9.26 2.72 0.07
CA THR A 55 9.55 4.13 -0.22
C THR A 55 8.32 4.87 -0.76
N MET A 56 7.58 4.24 -1.68
CA MET A 56 6.31 4.78 -2.19
C MET A 56 5.26 4.89 -1.10
N LEU A 57 5.10 3.86 -0.26
CA LEU A 57 4.20 3.91 0.90
C LEU A 57 4.58 5.06 1.85
N GLY A 58 5.88 5.27 2.11
CA GLY A 58 6.33 6.40 2.91
C GLY A 58 5.95 7.76 2.32
N THR A 59 6.00 7.91 1.01
CA THR A 59 5.51 9.12 0.32
C THR A 59 4.02 9.34 0.58
N VAL A 60 3.22 8.28 0.49
CA VAL A 60 1.78 8.34 0.76
C VAL A 60 1.48 8.67 2.21
N VAL A 61 2.13 7.99 3.16
CA VAL A 61 1.98 8.21 4.61
C VAL A 61 2.34 9.64 5.00
N ASN A 62 3.42 10.18 4.45
CA ASN A 62 3.83 11.56 4.71
C ASN A 62 2.84 12.58 4.11
N GLY A 63 2.20 12.23 2.99
CA GLY A 63 1.19 13.04 2.30
C GLY A 63 -0.20 13.02 2.93
N LEU A 64 -0.49 12.17 3.93
CA LEU A 64 -1.84 12.04 4.51
C LEU A 64 -2.41 13.32 5.14
N ARG A 65 -1.55 14.30 5.48
CA ARG A 65 -1.97 15.61 5.99
C ARG A 65 -2.34 16.61 4.88
N ASP A 66 -2.02 16.29 3.63
CA ASP A 66 -2.18 17.16 2.47
C ASP A 66 -2.74 16.34 1.30
N LEU A 67 -4.05 16.08 1.37
CA LEU A 67 -4.73 15.22 0.40
C LEU A 67 -4.67 15.78 -1.03
N GLU A 68 -4.61 17.11 -1.18
CA GLU A 68 -4.49 17.76 -2.49
C GLU A 68 -3.20 17.37 -3.20
N LYS A 69 -2.12 17.10 -2.45
CA LYS A 69 -0.86 16.62 -3.02
C LYS A 69 -0.84 15.11 -3.26
N ILE A 70 -1.53 14.33 -2.43
CA ILE A 70 -1.43 12.86 -2.54
C ILE A 70 -2.35 12.28 -3.61
N VAL A 71 -3.52 12.90 -3.86
CA VAL A 71 -4.46 12.40 -4.87
C VAL A 71 -3.84 12.33 -6.27
N PRO A 72 -3.14 13.36 -6.79
CA PRO A 72 -2.48 13.27 -8.10
C PRO A 72 -1.41 12.17 -8.16
N ILE A 73 -0.70 11.92 -7.05
CA ILE A 73 0.29 10.84 -6.97
C ILE A 73 -0.42 9.48 -7.05
N ALA A 74 -1.50 9.29 -6.30
CA ALA A 74 -2.29 8.06 -6.33
C ALA A 74 -2.91 7.81 -7.71
N GLN A 75 -3.42 8.85 -8.37
CA GLN A 75 -3.94 8.75 -9.75
C GLN A 75 -2.85 8.33 -10.73
N LYS A 76 -1.66 8.94 -10.65
CA LYS A 76 -0.53 8.53 -11.49
C LYS A 76 -0.13 7.08 -11.22
N MET A 77 -0.07 6.66 -9.95
CA MET A 77 0.17 5.26 -9.61
C MET A 77 -0.87 4.36 -10.25
N ALA A 78 -2.16 4.73 -10.22
CA ALA A 78 -3.21 3.92 -10.83
C ALA A 78 -2.99 3.71 -12.33
N VAL A 79 -2.57 4.74 -13.07
CA VAL A 79 -2.21 4.63 -14.50
C VAL A 79 -1.12 3.55 -14.69
N ASP A 80 -0.05 3.65 -13.92
CA ASP A 80 1.07 2.70 -14.01
C ASP A 80 0.61 1.27 -13.65
N HIS A 81 -0.26 1.11 -12.65
CA HIS A 81 -0.79 -0.18 -12.24
C HIS A 81 -1.67 -0.83 -13.32
N VAL A 82 -2.49 -0.04 -14.03
CA VAL A 82 -3.26 -0.53 -15.19
C VAL A 82 -2.31 -1.03 -16.27
N GLN A 83 -1.23 -0.30 -16.57
CA GLN A 83 -0.22 -0.74 -17.55
C GLN A 83 0.48 -2.03 -17.16
N TYR A 84 0.58 -2.33 -15.86
CA TYR A 84 1.11 -3.59 -15.34
C TYR A 84 0.09 -4.73 -15.33
N GLY A 85 -1.15 -4.51 -15.75
CA GLY A 85 -2.22 -5.51 -15.76
C GLY A 85 -2.87 -5.72 -14.40
N VAL A 86 -2.73 -4.77 -13.46
CA VAL A 86 -3.44 -4.82 -12.17
C VAL A 86 -4.93 -4.60 -12.40
N LYS A 87 -5.75 -5.37 -11.70
CA LYS A 87 -7.21 -5.32 -11.73
C LYS A 87 -7.74 -4.92 -10.37
N THR A 88 -8.97 -4.42 -10.31
CA THR A 88 -9.68 -4.09 -9.06
C THR A 88 -9.63 -5.24 -8.04
N ALA A 89 -9.77 -6.48 -8.50
CA ALA A 89 -9.69 -7.68 -7.64
C ALA A 89 -8.33 -7.90 -6.95
N HIS A 90 -7.24 -7.30 -7.44
CA HIS A 90 -5.92 -7.45 -6.83
C HIS A 90 -5.70 -6.52 -5.62
N TYR A 91 -6.53 -5.48 -5.43
CA TYR A 91 -6.34 -4.54 -4.33
C TYR A 91 -6.64 -5.17 -2.96
N GLU A 92 -7.69 -5.98 -2.83
CA GLU A 92 -8.02 -6.63 -1.54
C GLU A 92 -6.87 -7.53 -1.02
N PRO A 93 -6.26 -8.42 -1.84
CA PRO A 93 -5.06 -9.16 -1.44
C PRO A 93 -3.88 -8.28 -1.05
N VAL A 94 -3.67 -7.17 -1.78
CA VAL A 94 -2.60 -6.20 -1.47
C VAL A 94 -2.81 -5.54 -0.11
N GLY A 95 -4.04 -5.13 0.20
CA GLY A 95 -4.38 -4.57 1.51
C GLY A 95 -4.15 -5.58 2.63
N THR A 96 -4.57 -6.82 2.42
CA THR A 96 -4.39 -7.91 3.39
C THR A 96 -2.90 -8.19 3.65
N ALA A 97 -2.10 -8.28 2.59
CA ALA A 97 -0.65 -8.46 2.70
C ALA A 97 0.02 -7.28 3.42
N LEU A 98 -0.37 -6.04 3.12
CA LEU A 98 0.17 -4.84 3.77
C LEU A 98 -0.11 -4.85 5.28
N ILE A 99 -1.35 -5.13 5.70
CA ILE A 99 -1.71 -5.17 7.11
C ILE A 99 -0.94 -6.28 7.83
N ALA A 100 -0.81 -7.47 7.24
CA ALA A 100 -0.03 -8.57 7.81
C ALA A 100 1.47 -8.22 7.92
N THR A 101 2.03 -7.48 6.96
CA THR A 101 3.41 -6.97 7.02
C THR A 101 3.61 -5.99 8.17
N LEU A 102 2.69 -5.06 8.35
CA LEU A 102 2.75 -4.07 9.43
C LEU A 102 2.64 -4.75 10.79
N GLU A 103 1.72 -5.70 10.94
CA GLU A 103 1.57 -6.51 12.14
C GLU A 103 2.85 -7.27 12.47
N ALA A 104 3.46 -7.95 11.49
CA ALA A 104 4.71 -8.68 11.68
C ALA A 104 5.90 -7.76 12.02
N GLY A 105 5.95 -6.56 11.43
CA GLY A 105 7.06 -5.61 11.63
C GLY A 105 6.96 -4.79 12.93
N LEU A 106 5.75 -4.54 13.43
CA LEU A 106 5.49 -3.74 14.62
C LEU A 106 5.25 -4.58 15.87
N GLY A 107 4.78 -5.83 15.73
CA GLY A 107 4.48 -6.71 16.85
C GLY A 107 3.48 -6.07 17.82
N ASP A 108 3.82 -6.01 19.11
CA ASP A 108 2.97 -5.46 20.17
C ASP A 108 2.62 -3.97 19.97
N ASP A 109 3.40 -3.24 19.16
CA ASP A 109 3.10 -1.84 18.82
C ASP A 109 1.97 -1.70 17.79
N PHE A 110 1.53 -2.79 17.15
CA PHE A 110 0.41 -2.81 16.19
C PHE A 110 -0.93 -2.96 16.92
N THR A 111 -1.31 -1.94 17.68
CA THR A 111 -2.57 -1.94 18.43
C THR A 111 -3.78 -2.00 17.50
N LEU A 112 -4.96 -2.32 18.07
CA LEU A 112 -6.21 -2.31 17.33
C LEU A 112 -6.47 -0.95 16.67
N GLU A 113 -6.24 0.17 17.36
CA GLU A 113 -6.44 1.50 16.78
C GLU A 113 -5.47 1.77 15.62
N THR A 114 -4.24 1.28 15.73
CA THR A 114 -3.23 1.40 14.67
C THR A 114 -3.67 0.60 13.44
N ARG A 115 -4.12 -0.65 13.65
CA ARG A 115 -4.65 -1.51 12.57
C ARG A 115 -5.84 -0.86 11.86
N GLU A 116 -6.82 -0.36 12.61
CA GLU A 116 -8.00 0.31 12.04
C GLU A 116 -7.62 1.55 11.23
N ALA A 117 -6.70 2.37 11.75
CA ALA A 117 -6.20 3.54 11.01
C ALA A 117 -5.55 3.16 9.68
N TRP A 118 -4.75 2.09 9.66
CA TRP A 118 -4.12 1.58 8.43
C TRP A 118 -5.13 0.99 7.44
N VAL A 119 -6.13 0.25 7.91
CA VAL A 119 -7.20 -0.30 7.06
C VAL A 119 -7.99 0.84 6.41
N ASP A 120 -8.37 1.86 7.19
CA ASP A 120 -9.06 3.05 6.67
C ASP A 120 -8.21 3.77 5.62
N ALA A 121 -6.92 3.98 5.91
CA ALA A 121 -6.01 4.67 5.00
C ALA A 121 -5.79 3.91 3.70
N TYR A 122 -5.60 2.59 3.79
CA TYR A 122 -5.49 1.74 2.62
C TYR A 122 -6.76 1.79 1.78
N THR A 123 -7.93 1.67 2.40
CA THR A 123 -9.23 1.68 1.71
C THR A 123 -9.45 2.99 0.95
N VAL A 124 -9.12 4.13 1.57
CA VAL A 124 -9.21 5.43 0.90
C VAL A 124 -8.29 5.49 -0.31
N LEU A 125 -7.03 5.05 -0.15
CA LEU A 125 -6.05 5.07 -1.23
C LEU A 125 -6.46 4.13 -2.38
N SER A 126 -6.86 2.90 -2.07
CA SER A 126 -7.26 1.91 -3.07
C SER A 126 -8.47 2.39 -3.86
N ASN A 127 -9.46 3.00 -3.21
CA ASN A 127 -10.64 3.53 -3.90
C ASN A 127 -10.26 4.65 -4.87
N VAL A 128 -9.42 5.60 -4.46
CA VAL A 128 -8.92 6.67 -5.35
C VAL A 128 -8.18 6.07 -6.57
N MET A 129 -7.39 5.02 -6.35
CA MET A 129 -6.68 4.36 -7.44
C MET A 129 -7.61 3.58 -8.37
N ILE A 130 -8.59 2.85 -7.83
CA ILE A 130 -9.59 2.11 -8.60
C ILE A 130 -10.43 3.07 -9.44
N ASP A 131 -10.95 4.14 -8.83
CA ASP A 131 -11.73 5.17 -9.54
C ASP A 131 -10.93 5.80 -10.68
N ALA A 132 -9.63 6.08 -10.44
CA ALA A 132 -8.75 6.66 -11.45
C ALA A 132 -8.40 5.67 -12.59
N ALA A 133 -8.33 4.37 -12.29
CA ALA A 133 -8.10 3.32 -13.26
C ALA A 133 -9.34 3.08 -14.14
N GLU A 134 -10.53 3.01 -13.51
CA GLU A 134 -11.80 2.80 -14.20
C GLU A 134 -12.23 4.01 -15.03
N GLY A 135 -12.01 5.23 -14.52
CA GLY A 135 -12.29 6.47 -15.25
C GLY A 135 -11.43 6.66 -16.52
N GLN A 136 -10.25 6.04 -16.59
CA GLN A 136 -9.43 6.00 -17.80
C GLN A 136 -9.93 4.96 -18.81
N GLY A 137 -10.53 3.85 -18.36
CA GLY A 137 -11.16 2.86 -19.24
C GLY A 137 -12.44 3.37 -19.92
N ALA A 138 -13.02 4.47 -19.44
CA ALA A 138 -14.20 5.11 -20.05
C ALA A 138 -13.84 6.16 -21.12
N SER A 139 -12.55 6.35 -21.45
CA SER A 139 -12.06 7.27 -22.48
C SER A 139 -11.51 6.50 -23.69
N GLU A 140 -12.28 5.56 -24.23
CA GLU A 140 -12.03 4.90 -25.53
C GLU A 140 -13.28 4.98 -26.43
#